data_AF-A0A838UJJ1-F1
#
_entry.id   AF-A0A838UJJ1-F1
#
_cell.length_a   1.000
_cell.length_b   1.000
_cell.length_c   1.000
_cell.angle_alpha   90.00
_cell.angle_beta   90.00
_cell.angle_gamma   90.00
#
_symmetry.space_group_name_H-M   'P 1'
#
loop_
_entity.id
_entity.type
_entity.pdbx_description
1 polymer ?
#
loop_
_entity_poly.entity_id
_entity_poly.type
_entity_poly.pdbx_seq_one_letter_code
_entity_poly.pdbx_strand_id
1 'polypeptide(L)'
;MPTIRFARDADHPPRFTAKELARLDAMTPEDVEAAARDDADNPPLTDRELALMTSARIVRDARRSAGLSQAQFARRFRINHARLRDLERGRSKADSALTAYLKVIASAPDTVIAALAQ
;
A
#
# COMPACT_ATOMS: atom_id res chain seq x y z
N MET A 1 -4.19 -29.06 1.03
CA MET A 1 -4.51 -28.02 0.03
C MET A 1 -3.44 -28.09 -1.06
N PRO A 2 -3.76 -28.53 -2.29
CA PRO A 2 -2.79 -28.49 -3.39
C PRO A 2 -2.45 -27.04 -3.71
N THR A 3 -1.16 -26.71 -3.79
CA THR A 3 -0.70 -25.36 -4.15
C THR A 3 -0.75 -25.21 -5.68
N ILE A 4 -1.75 -24.50 -6.20
CA ILE A 4 -1.78 -24.13 -7.62
C ILE A 4 -0.75 -23.01 -7.83
N ARG A 5 0.32 -23.30 -8.57
CA ARG A 5 1.29 -22.29 -9.00
C ARG A 5 0.84 -21.75 -10.36
N PHE A 6 0.23 -20.57 -10.35
CA PHE A 6 -0.03 -19.83 -11.59
C PHE A 6 1.31 -19.29 -12.12
N ALA A 7 1.81 -19.84 -13.22
CA ALA A 7 2.94 -19.30 -13.96
C ALA A 7 2.41 -18.40 -15.08
N ARG A 8 2.60 -17.08 -14.95
CA ARG A 8 2.23 -16.14 -16.00
C ARG A 8 3.22 -16.28 -17.16
N ASP A 9 2.76 -16.76 -18.31
CA ASP A 9 3.51 -16.69 -19.56
C ASP A 9 3.58 -15.22 -20.00
N ALA A 10 4.79 -14.67 -20.05
CA ALA A 10 5.02 -13.28 -20.42
C ALA A 10 4.83 -13.03 -21.91
N ASP A 11 5.08 -14.05 -22.74
CA ASP A 11 4.97 -13.98 -24.20
C ASP A 11 3.51 -14.17 -24.65
N HIS A 12 2.71 -14.88 -23.84
CA HIS A 12 1.29 -15.12 -24.08
C HIS A 12 0.41 -14.68 -22.90
N PRO A 13 0.33 -13.38 -22.60
CA PRO A 13 -0.58 -12.90 -21.58
C PRO A 13 -2.04 -13.14 -22.01
N PRO A 14 -2.96 -13.41 -21.06
CA PRO A 14 -4.39 -13.41 -21.37
C PRO A 14 -4.77 -12.05 -21.98
N ARG A 15 -5.48 -12.08 -23.11
CA ARG A 15 -5.93 -10.89 -23.84
C ARG A 15 -7.44 -10.84 -23.85
N PHE A 16 -7.98 -9.62 -23.72
CA PHE A 16 -9.39 -9.35 -23.93
C PHE A 16 -9.65 -9.14 -25.42
N THR A 17 -10.78 -9.65 -25.90
CA THR A 17 -11.35 -9.29 -27.20
C THR A 17 -11.82 -7.83 -27.19
N ALA A 18 -11.99 -7.24 -28.38
CA ALA A 18 -12.50 -5.87 -28.50
C ALA A 18 -13.88 -5.70 -27.84
N LYS A 19 -14.74 -6.73 -27.90
CA LYS A 19 -16.06 -6.74 -27.26
C LYS A 19 -15.95 -6.74 -25.73
N GLU A 20 -15.01 -7.50 -25.17
CA GLU A 20 -14.79 -7.55 -23.72
C GLU A 20 -14.24 -6.22 -23.19
N LEU A 21 -13.30 -5.60 -23.91
CA LEU A 21 -12.81 -4.26 -23.56
C LEU A 21 -13.93 -3.22 -23.58
N ALA A 22 -14.73 -3.19 -24.65
CA ALA A 22 -15.86 -2.26 -24.75
C ALA A 22 -16.88 -2.44 -23.61
N ARG A 23 -17.11 -3.67 -23.15
CA ARG A 23 -17.95 -3.96 -21.97
C ARG A 23 -17.33 -3.42 -20.68
N LEU A 24 -16.02 -3.60 -20.49
CA LEU A 24 -15.32 -3.11 -19.29
C LEU A 24 -15.27 -1.58 -19.25
N ASP A 25 -15.01 -0.93 -20.38
CA ASP A 25 -14.95 0.53 -20.48
C ASP A 25 -16.32 1.20 -20.27
N ALA A 26 -17.41 0.50 -20.62
CA ALA A 26 -18.77 0.97 -20.41
C ALA A 26 -19.28 0.79 -18.97
N MET A 27 -18.55 0.04 -18.12
CA MET A 27 -18.96 -0.26 -16.75
C MET A 27 -18.85 0.99 -15.87
N THR A 28 -19.95 1.39 -15.23
CA THR A 28 -19.94 2.57 -14.38
C THR A 28 -19.30 2.26 -13.02
N PRO A 29 -18.85 3.27 -12.24
CA PRO A 29 -18.40 3.06 -10.87
C PRO A 29 -19.44 2.33 -10.00
N GLU A 30 -20.73 2.59 -10.21
CA GLU A 30 -21.82 1.94 -9.50
C GLU A 30 -21.93 0.45 -9.85
N ASP A 31 -21.77 0.11 -11.14
CA ASP A 31 -21.74 -1.29 -11.60
C ASP A 31 -20.54 -2.04 -10.98
N VAL A 32 -19.36 -1.40 -10.92
CA VAL A 32 -18.17 -1.97 -10.26
C VAL A 32 -18.43 -2.25 -8.79
N GLU A 33 -19.02 -1.27 -8.08
CA GLU A 33 -19.28 -1.42 -6.66
C GLU A 33 -20.36 -2.47 -6.37
N ALA A 34 -21.39 -2.57 -7.21
CA ALA A 34 -22.38 -3.64 -7.15
C ALA A 34 -21.73 -5.02 -7.32
N ALA A 35 -20.92 -5.19 -8.36
CA ALA A 35 -20.20 -6.44 -8.59
C ALA A 35 -19.26 -6.81 -7.44
N ALA A 36 -18.57 -5.83 -6.84
CA ALA A 36 -17.73 -6.05 -5.68
C ALA A 36 -18.54 -6.46 -4.43
N ARG A 37 -19.73 -5.88 -4.20
CA ARG A 37 -20.60 -6.27 -3.08
C ARG A 37 -21.13 -7.69 -3.22
N ASP A 38 -21.37 -8.15 -4.44
CA ASP A 38 -21.85 -9.50 -4.72
C ASP A 38 -20.72 -10.56 -4.64
N ASP A 39 -19.46 -10.16 -4.73
CA ASP A 39 -18.28 -11.04 -4.62
C ASP A 39 -17.81 -11.16 -3.16
N ALA A 40 -18.01 -12.34 -2.56
CA ALA A 40 -17.62 -12.63 -1.18
C ALA A 40 -16.10 -12.62 -0.94
N ASP A 41 -15.29 -12.87 -1.98
CA ASP A 41 -13.82 -12.90 -1.88
C ASP A 41 -13.19 -11.50 -2.09
N ASN A 42 -13.95 -10.56 -2.64
CA ASN A 42 -13.47 -9.20 -2.94
C ASN A 42 -14.51 -8.10 -2.64
N PRO A 43 -15.01 -8.01 -1.38
CA PRO A 43 -15.95 -6.98 -1.00
C PRO A 43 -15.32 -5.57 -1.00
N PRO A 44 -16.11 -4.49 -1.11
CA PRO A 44 -15.62 -3.14 -0.91
C PRO A 44 -14.99 -2.96 0.47
N LEU A 45 -13.90 -2.19 0.54
CA LEU A 45 -13.28 -1.83 1.81
C LEU A 45 -14.19 -0.90 2.61
N THR A 46 -14.25 -1.14 3.91
CA THR A 46 -14.80 -0.15 4.85
C THR A 46 -13.90 1.09 4.92
N ASP A 47 -14.46 2.24 5.32
CA ASP A 47 -13.69 3.49 5.53
C ASP A 47 -12.48 3.28 6.45
N ARG A 48 -12.64 2.43 7.46
CA ARG A 48 -11.56 2.08 8.40
C ARG A 48 -10.44 1.32 7.71
N GLU A 49 -10.77 0.31 6.92
CA GLU A 49 -9.78 -0.49 6.18
C GLU A 49 -9.06 0.37 5.14
N LEU A 50 -9.80 1.20 4.42
CA LEU A 50 -9.22 2.16 3.48
C LEU A 50 -8.26 3.13 4.18
N ALA A 51 -8.61 3.63 5.37
CA ALA A 51 -7.74 4.50 6.16
C ALA A 51 -6.47 3.79 6.65
N LEU A 52 -6.57 2.52 7.05
CA LEU A 52 -5.43 1.70 7.46
C LEU A 52 -4.51 1.40 6.28
N MET A 53 -5.06 1.02 5.13
CA MET A 53 -4.31 0.77 3.90
C MET A 53 -3.59 2.02 3.40
N THR A 54 -4.27 3.17 3.42
CA THR A 54 -3.69 4.46 3.06
C THR A 54 -2.55 4.84 4.00
N SER A 55 -2.76 4.68 5.32
CA SER A 55 -1.70 4.91 6.31
C SER A 55 -0.49 4.00 6.11
N ALA A 56 -0.72 2.70 5.86
CA ALA A 56 0.34 1.73 5.63
C ALA A 56 1.13 2.02 4.35
N ARG A 57 0.46 2.54 3.31
CA ARG A 57 1.12 3.01 2.09
C ARG A 57 2.07 4.18 2.36
N ILE A 58 1.62 5.20 3.10
CA ILE A 58 2.47 6.37 3.46
C ILE A 58 3.75 5.92 4.18
N VAL A 59 3.63 4.98 5.14
CA VAL A 59 4.79 4.46 5.90
C VAL A 59 5.77 3.74 4.98
N ARG A 60 5.26 2.86 4.09
CA ARG A 60 6.09 2.13 3.12
C ARG A 60 6.74 3.06 2.09
N ASP A 61 6.04 4.09 1.64
CA ASP A 61 6.56 5.10 0.71
C ASP A 61 7.71 5.89 1.34
N ALA A 62 7.57 6.33 2.59
CA ALA A 62 8.64 7.00 3.32
C ALA A 62 9.89 6.10 3.44
N ARG A 63 9.72 4.82 3.77
CA ARG A 63 10.84 3.89 3.86
C ARG A 63 11.49 3.61 2.50
N ARG A 64 10.70 3.43 1.45
CA ARG A 64 11.21 3.23 0.09
C ARG A 64 12.01 4.43 -0.39
N SER A 65 11.53 5.64 -0.13
CA SER A 65 12.19 6.89 -0.51
C SER A 65 13.54 7.07 0.19
N ALA A 66 13.66 6.57 1.43
CA ALA A 66 14.93 6.56 2.15
C ALA A 66 15.89 5.43 1.74
N GLY A 67 15.47 4.44 0.94
CA GLY A 67 16.31 3.32 0.51
C GLY A 67 16.76 2.38 1.63
N LEU A 68 16.07 2.35 2.77
CA LEU A 68 16.49 1.61 3.97
C LEU A 68 15.69 0.32 4.18
N SER A 69 16.32 -0.67 4.81
CA SER A 69 15.61 -1.81 5.39
C SER A 69 14.69 -1.37 6.53
N GLN A 70 13.70 -2.20 6.90
CA GLN A 70 12.77 -1.86 7.99
C GLN A 70 13.49 -1.55 9.31
N ALA A 71 14.49 -2.37 9.67
CA ALA A 71 15.27 -2.16 10.89
C ALA A 71 16.17 -0.91 10.82
N GLN A 72 16.77 -0.63 9.66
CA GLN A 72 17.57 0.59 9.46
C GLN A 72 16.70 1.85 9.54
N PHE A 73 15.52 1.83 8.92
CA PHE A 73 14.57 2.93 8.94
C PHE A 73 14.06 3.21 10.36
N ALA A 74 13.65 2.17 11.08
CA ALA A 74 13.24 2.25 12.47
C ALA A 74 14.31 2.93 13.34
N ARG A 75 15.55 2.46 13.25
CA ARG A 75 16.67 3.03 14.01
C ARG A 75 16.97 4.47 13.61
N ARG A 76 17.07 4.75 12.31
CA ARG A 76 17.48 6.05 11.79
C ARG A 76 16.47 7.16 12.11
N PHE A 77 15.18 6.87 11.99
CA PHE A 77 14.11 7.84 12.19
C PHE A 77 13.46 7.75 13.58
N ARG A 78 14.08 7.01 14.51
CA ARG A 78 13.65 6.89 15.92
C ARG A 78 12.21 6.36 16.07
N ILE A 79 11.83 5.39 15.23
CA ILE A 79 10.53 4.71 15.30
C ILE A 79 10.77 3.31 15.87
N ASN A 80 9.99 2.90 16.88
CA ASN A 80 10.06 1.55 17.40
C ASN A 80 9.85 0.51 16.27
N HIS A 81 10.75 -0.47 16.16
CA HIS A 81 10.73 -1.42 15.05
C HIS A 81 9.44 -2.26 14.98
N ALA A 82 8.90 -2.68 16.13
CA ALA A 82 7.62 -3.40 16.17
C ALA A 82 6.45 -2.51 15.74
N ARG A 83 6.42 -1.25 16.21
CA ARG A 83 5.42 -0.26 15.78
C ARG A 83 5.49 -0.02 14.27
N LEU A 84 6.69 0.16 13.71
CA LEU A 84 6.88 0.34 12.27
C LEU A 84 6.33 -0.86 11.48
N ARG A 85 6.61 -2.09 11.95
CA ARG A 85 6.12 -3.31 11.32
C ARG A 85 4.60 -3.39 11.31
N ASP A 86 3.93 -3.00 12.39
CA ASP A 86 2.47 -3.01 12.47
C ASP A 86 1.84 -1.94 11.57
N LEU A 87 2.47 -0.76 11.52
CA LEU A 87 2.07 0.33 10.64
C LEU A 87 2.21 -0.04 9.15
N GLU A 88 3.34 -0.63 8.75
CA GLU A 88 3.55 -1.06 7.35
C GLU A 88 2.61 -2.17 6.91
N ARG A 89 2.13 -2.98 7.85
CA ARG A 89 1.15 -4.06 7.63
C ARG A 89 -0.31 -3.58 7.73
N GLY A 90 -0.55 -2.31 8.06
CA GLY A 90 -1.92 -1.79 8.24
C GLY A 90 -2.65 -2.34 9.46
N ARG A 91 -1.92 -2.89 10.45
CA ARG A 91 -2.53 -3.34 11.72
C ARG A 91 -2.91 -2.18 12.63
N SER A 92 -2.31 -1.01 12.43
CA SER A 92 -2.62 0.24 13.11
C SER A 92 -2.42 1.43 12.19
N LYS A 93 -3.04 2.56 12.54
CA LYS A 93 -2.94 3.83 11.81
C LYS A 93 -1.86 4.70 12.43
N ALA A 94 -1.06 5.37 11.61
CA ALA A 94 -0.20 6.44 12.09
C ALA A 94 -1.07 7.63 12.54
N ASP A 95 -0.75 8.22 13.69
CA ASP A 95 -1.36 9.47 14.13
C ASP A 95 -0.96 10.64 13.20
N SER A 96 -1.55 11.81 13.41
CA SER A 96 -1.31 12.99 12.58
C SER A 96 0.14 13.45 12.59
N ALA A 97 0.80 13.43 13.75
CA ALA A 97 2.18 13.85 13.92
C ALA A 97 3.15 12.90 13.20
N LEU A 98 2.99 11.59 13.39
CA LEU A 98 3.77 10.58 12.71
C LEU A 98 3.53 10.62 11.19
N THR A 99 2.29 10.84 10.76
CA THR A 99 1.96 11.00 9.34
C THR A 99 2.68 12.20 8.73
N ALA A 100 2.67 13.35 9.39
CA ALA A 100 3.40 14.54 8.94
C ALA A 100 4.90 14.28 8.86
N TYR A 101 5.47 13.66 9.90
CA TYR A 101 6.89 13.28 9.94
C TYR A 101 7.28 12.32 8.79
N LEU A 102 6.48 11.28 8.54
CA LEU A 102 6.72 10.35 7.43
C LEU A 102 6.64 11.02 6.06
N LYS A 103 5.75 12.00 5.87
CA LYS A 103 5.69 12.79 4.64
C LYS A 103 6.96 13.60 4.42
N VAL A 104 7.52 14.20 5.48
CA VAL A 104 8.80 14.93 5.39
C VAL A 104 9.95 13.96 5.09
N ILE A 105 9.98 12.77 5.70
CA ILE A 105 10.98 11.75 5.38
C ILE A 105 10.87 11.32 3.91
N ALA A 106 9.66 11.16 3.39
CA ALA A 106 9.46 10.77 1.99
C ALA A 106 9.97 11.82 1.01
N SER A 107 9.87 13.12 1.32
CA SER A 107 10.31 14.19 0.44
C SER A 107 11.79 14.56 0.60
N ALA A 108 12.34 14.47 1.81
CA ALA A 108 13.69 14.92 2.13
C ALA A 108 14.35 14.04 3.22
N PRO A 109 14.62 12.75 2.93
CA PRO A 109 15.13 11.81 3.92
C PRO A 109 16.49 12.26 4.48
N ASP A 110 17.39 12.76 3.63
CA ASP A 110 18.74 13.18 4.04
C ASP A 110 18.71 14.39 4.97
N THR A 111 17.79 15.34 4.75
CA THR A 111 17.60 16.50 5.63
C THR A 111 17.19 16.06 7.03
N VAL A 112 16.23 15.13 7.13
CA VAL A 112 15.79 14.59 8.42
C VAL A 112 16.92 13.80 9.08
N ILE A 113 17.66 13.00 8.32
CA ILE A 113 18.82 12.25 8.81
C ILE A 113 19.86 13.20 9.41
N ALA A 114 20.21 14.28 8.71
CA ALA A 114 21.16 15.28 9.18
C ALA A 114 20.67 15.98 10.46
N ALA A 115 19.38 16.34 10.52
CA ALA A 115 18.77 16.96 11.69
C ALA A 115 18.80 16.04 12.93
N LEU A 116 18.62 14.73 12.75
CA LEU A 116 18.61 13.75 13.83
C LEU A 116 20.01 13.28 14.28
N ALA A 117 21.07 13.68 13.58
CA ALA A 117 22.45 13.35 13.92
C ALA A 117 23.08 14.32 14.95
N GLN A 118 22.37 15.41 15.28
CA GLN A 118 22.69 16.35 16.35
C GLN A 118 22.24 15.79 17.71
#